data_AF-A0A6N2E3G3-F1
#
_entry.id   AF-A0A6N2E3G3-F1
#
_cell.length_a   1.000
_cell.length_b   1.000
_cell.length_c   1.000
_cell.angle_alpha   90.00
_cell.angle_beta   90.00
_cell.angle_gamma   90.00
#
_symmetry.space_group_name_H-M   'P 1'
#
loop_
_entity.id
_entity.type
_entity.pdbx_description
1 polymer ?
#
loop_
_entity_poly.entity_id
_entity_poly.type
_entity_poly.pdbx_seq_one_letter_code
_entity_poly.pdbx_strand_id
1 'polypeptide(L)' 'MKRLYVALCAASVLICVPGTTWAFEALIEAVDGRVEVAFGNQNWIPAQPGMALGAGDMISSSFGAGAVLRIGDA' A
#
# COMPACT_ATOMS: atom_id res chain seq x y z
N MET A 1 9.24 21.62 -45.38
CA MET A 1 8.04 21.06 -44.70
C MET A 1 8.29 19.72 -44.00
N LYS A 2 9.04 18.75 -44.57
CA LYS A 2 9.38 17.46 -43.90
C LYS A 2 10.17 17.57 -42.58
N ARG A 3 10.97 18.62 -42.39
CA ARG A 3 11.78 18.84 -41.17
C ARG A 3 10.95 19.29 -39.95
N LEU A 4 9.75 19.82 -40.17
CA LEU A 4 8.87 20.28 -39.08
C LEU A 4 8.21 19.10 -38.34
N TYR A 5 7.88 18.02 -39.07
CA TYR A 5 7.27 16.82 -38.51
C TYR A 5 8.25 16.00 -37.65
N VAL A 6 9.54 16.01 -37.99
CA VAL A 6 10.57 15.30 -37.21
C VAL A 6 10.79 15.97 -35.84
N ALA A 7 10.73 17.31 -35.79
CA ALA A 7 10.81 18.04 -34.53
C ALA A 7 9.56 17.83 -33.65
N LEU A 8 8.38 17.69 -34.26
CA LEU A 8 7.13 17.45 -33.53
C LEU A 8 7.07 16.04 -32.93
N CYS A 9 7.64 15.02 -33.60
CA CYS A 9 7.72 13.66 -33.06
C CYS A 9 8.76 13.53 -31.93
N ALA A 10 9.83 14.34 -31.92
CA ALA A 10 10.83 14.32 -30.86
C ALA A 10 10.34 14.97 -29.56
N ALA A 11 9.34 15.85 -29.62
CA ALA A 11 8.78 16.52 -28.45
C ALA A 11 7.78 15.67 -27.64
N SER A 12 7.27 14.58 -28.23
CA SER A 12 6.23 13.73 -27.59
C SER A 12 6.78 12.58 -26.75
N VAL A 13 8.10 12.43 -26.63
CA VAL A 13 8.74 11.20 -26.14
C VAL A 13 8.87 11.12 -24.62
N LEU A 14 8.77 12.21 -23.84
CA LEU A 14 9.28 12.13 -22.46
C LEU A 14 8.50 12.96 -21.43
N ILE A 15 7.23 12.61 -21.21
CA ILE A 15 6.57 12.91 -19.93
C ILE A 15 6.13 11.59 -19.32
N CYS A 16 7.12 10.81 -18.88
CA CYS A 16 6.89 9.75 -17.92
C CYS A 16 6.78 10.44 -16.56
N VAL A 17 5.56 10.81 -16.15
CA VAL A 17 5.34 11.24 -14.77
C VAL A 17 5.54 9.99 -13.92
N PRO A 18 6.55 9.92 -13.04
CA PRO A 18 6.60 8.85 -12.06
C PRO A 18 5.34 9.01 -11.22
N GLY A 19 4.41 8.06 -11.35
CA GLY A 19 3.24 8.00 -10.49
C GLY A 19 3.74 7.86 -9.07
N THR A 20 3.63 8.92 -8.28
CA THR A 20 3.85 8.86 -6.84
C THR A 20 2.76 7.98 -6.27
N THR A 21 3.07 6.68 -6.12
CA THR A 21 2.22 5.78 -5.37
C THR A 21 2.33 6.22 -3.91
N TRP A 22 1.35 6.97 -3.43
CA TRP A 22 1.17 7.17 -2.00
C TRP A 22 0.84 5.80 -1.40
N ALA A 23 1.88 5.11 -0.91
CA ALA A 23 1.72 3.91 -0.12
C ALA A 23 1.21 4.38 1.25
N PHE A 24 -0.10 4.38 1.42
CA PHE A 24 -0.69 4.60 2.73
C PHE A 24 -0.42 3.35 3.56
N GLU A 25 0.33 3.52 4.64
CA GLU A 25 0.53 2.47 5.64
C GLU A 25 -0.53 2.61 6.74
N ALA A 26 -0.97 1.48 7.27
CA ALA A 26 -1.81 1.38 8.45
C ALA A 26 -1.01 0.79 9.60
N LEU A 27 -1.02 1.42 10.77
CA LEU A 27 -0.35 0.92 11.97
C LEU A 27 -1.37 0.26 12.90
N ILE A 28 -1.06 -0.94 13.39
CA ILE A 28 -1.84 -1.58 14.45
C ILE A 28 -1.54 -0.89 15.78
N GLU A 29 -2.54 -0.26 16.41
CA GLU A 29 -2.39 0.41 17.71
C GLU A 29 -2.77 -0.50 18.87
N ALA A 30 -3.79 -1.33 18.68
CA ALA A 30 -4.27 -2.25 19.71
C ALA A 30 -4.84 -3.51 19.07
N VAL A 31 -4.78 -4.62 19.80
CA VAL A 31 -5.35 -5.92 19.44
C VAL A 31 -6.08 -6.48 20.66
N ASP A 32 -7.29 -6.97 20.45
CA ASP A 32 -8.08 -7.71 21.43
C ASP A 32 -8.53 -9.05 20.84
N GLY A 33 -8.30 -10.14 21.56
CA GLY A 33 -8.54 -11.50 21.08
C GLY A 33 -7.59 -11.96 19.97
N ARG A 34 -8.06 -12.91 19.15
CA ARG A 34 -7.27 -13.53 18.08
C ARG A 34 -7.43 -12.77 16.76
N VAL A 35 -6.43 -11.96 16.44
CA VAL A 35 -6.27 -11.27 15.15
C VAL A 35 -4.97 -11.74 14.52
N GLU A 36 -5.01 -11.98 13.20
CA GLU A 36 -3.87 -12.44 12.41
C GLU A 36 -3.68 -11.53 11.20
N VAL A 37 -2.43 -11.40 10.75
CA VAL A 37 -2.06 -10.63 9.57
C VAL A 37 -1.26 -11.49 8.60
N ALA A 38 -1.44 -11.22 7.32
CA ALA A 38 -0.62 -11.78 6.25
C ALA A 38 -0.06 -10.62 5.42
N PHE A 39 1.27 -10.55 5.33
CA PHE A 39 1.97 -9.54 4.54
C PHE A 39 2.09 -10.03 3.09
N GLY A 40 1.41 -9.35 2.16
CA GLY A 40 1.17 -9.87 0.80
C GLY A 40 0.51 -11.26 0.80
N ASN A 41 0.97 -12.16 -0.08
CA ASN A 41 0.47 -13.55 -0.18
C ASN A 41 1.23 -14.54 0.72
N GLN A 42 1.74 -14.07 1.86
CA GLN A 42 2.52 -14.90 2.78
C GLN A 42 1.64 -15.58 3.84
N ASN A 43 2.30 -16.27 4.78
CA ASN A 43 1.65 -16.94 5.90
C ASN A 43 1.02 -15.96 6.88
N TRP A 44 -0.06 -16.40 7.51
CA TRP A 44 -0.71 -15.73 8.62
C TRP A 44 0.14 -15.80 9.89
N ILE A 45 0.35 -14.65 10.53
CA ILE A 45 1.00 -14.55 11.84
C ILE A 45 0.11 -13.77 12.81
N PRO A 46 0.25 -13.95 14.14
CA PRO A 46 -0.49 -13.17 15.12
C PRO A 46 -0.23 -11.67 14.97
N ALA A 47 -1.29 -10.87 14.98
CA ALA A 47 -1.20 -9.42 14.94
C ALA A 47 -0.68 -8.87 16.27
N GLN A 48 0.17 -7.84 16.21
CA GLN A 48 0.69 -7.15 17.40
C GLN A 48 0.65 -5.64 17.21
N PRO A 49 0.44 -4.87 18.30
CA PRO A 49 0.63 -3.42 18.26
C PRO A 49 2.02 -3.04 17.74
N GLY A 50 2.07 -2.03 16.87
CA GLY A 50 3.29 -1.55 16.21
C GLY A 50 3.58 -2.19 14.86
N MET A 51 2.81 -3.21 14.43
CA MET A 51 2.94 -3.73 13.06
C MET A 51 2.36 -2.74 12.05
N ALA A 52 3.13 -2.47 10.99
CA ALA A 52 2.70 -1.66 9.85
C ALA A 52 2.17 -2.59 8.75
N LEU A 53 1.02 -2.23 8.19
CA LEU A 53 0.31 -2.91 7.11
C LEU A 53 0.33 -2.01 5.88
N GLY A 54 0.86 -2.54 4.79
CA GLY A 54 0.85 -1.91 3.48
C GLY A 54 -0.42 -2.23 2.69
N ALA A 55 -0.58 -1.55 1.56
CA ALA A 55 -1.64 -1.87 0.61
C ALA A 55 -1.46 -3.30 0.07
N GLY A 56 -2.49 -4.12 0.21
CA GLY A 56 -2.50 -5.52 -0.23
C GLY A 56 -2.22 -6.53 0.89
N ASP A 57 -1.80 -6.07 2.07
CA ASP A 57 -1.75 -6.91 3.26
C ASP A 57 -3.15 -7.27 3.74
N MET A 58 -3.28 -8.42 4.38
CA MET A 58 -4.56 -8.94 4.85
C MET A 58 -4.58 -9.01 6.37
N ILE A 59 -5.76 -8.72 6.93
CA ILE A 59 -6.05 -8.86 8.35
C ILE A 59 -7.27 -9.78 8.51
N SER A 60 -7.20 -10.68 9.48
CA SER A 60 -8.26 -11.62 9.81
C SER A 60 -8.55 -11.53 11.31
N SER A 61 -9.84 -11.49 11.66
CA SER A 61 -10.30 -11.49 13.05
C SER A 61 -11.18 -12.69 13.32
N SER A 62 -10.95 -13.33 14.47
CA SER A 62 -11.86 -14.37 14.98
C SER A 62 -13.14 -13.74 15.55
N PHE A 63 -14.17 -14.56 15.79
CA PHE A 63 -15.42 -14.08 16.38
C PHE A 63 -15.17 -13.38 17.74
N GLY A 64 -15.61 -12.12 17.86
CA GLY A 64 -15.44 -11.31 19.05
C GLY A 64 -14.05 -10.69 19.23
N ALA A 65 -13.10 -10.92 18.33
CA ALA A 65 -11.79 -10.26 18.32
C ALA A 65 -11.85 -8.94 17.55
N GLY A 66 -10.91 -8.03 17.82
CA GLY A 66 -10.81 -6.74 17.16
C GLY A 66 -9.40 -6.17 17.14
N ALA A 67 -9.15 -5.23 16.23
CA ALA A 67 -7.92 -4.46 16.18
C ALA A 67 -8.23 -2.99 15.86
N VAL A 68 -7.44 -2.09 16.42
CA VAL A 68 -7.49 -0.66 16.11
C VAL A 68 -6.36 -0.34 15.16
N LEU A 69 -6.70 0.25 14.01
CA LEU A 69 -5.76 0.64 12.97
C LEU A 69 -5.72 2.17 12.84
N ARG A 70 -4.52 2.75 12.88
CA ARG A 70 -4.30 4.14 12.46
C ARG A 70 -3.85 4.15 11.01
N ILE A 71 -4.56 4.89 10.16
CA ILE A 71 -4.33 4.93 8.71
C ILE A 71 -3.66 6.27 8.34
N GLY A 72 -2.56 6.21 7.59
CA GLY A 72 -2.10 7.36 6.80
C GLY A 72 -1.15 8.37 7.46
N ASP A 73 -0.38 7.96 8.47
CA ASP A 73 0.57 8.84 9.20
C ASP A 73 1.87 8.07 9.58
N ALA A 74 2.49 7.34 8.65
CA ALA A 74 3.81 6.74 8.85
C ALA A 74 4.89 7.61 8.17
#